data_AF-A0A9N7H2J4-F1
#
_entry.id   AF-A0A9N7H2J4-F1
#
_cell.length_a   1.000
_cell.length_b   1.000
_cell.length_c   1.000
_cell.angle_alpha   90.00
_cell.angle_beta   90.00
_cell.angle_gamma   90.00
#
_symmetry.space_group_name_H-M   'P 1'
#
loop_
_entity.id
_entity.type
_entity.pdbx_description
1 polymer ?
#
loop_
_entity_poly.entity_id
_entity_poly.type
_entity_poly.pdbx_seq_one_letter_code
_entity_poly.pdbx_strand_id
1 'polypeptide(L)'
;MWGLACMGIAHAYERETMGYRVVLAVMAGGLACNGLAGGARAALAQEPASPAAHVAANLQKLPPYQNKVNEYIDLASVQARGTHSSATFIQDFDEDMIRHGLPFASVRFSVVYNCAGDTYRTMAYSTWSGHMGTGHRIADGPVPRGEMTVDPSLRDGRRIACGKNPHGGEE
;
A
#
# COMPACT_ATOMS: atom_id res chain seq x y z
N MET A 1 -35.41 -35.43 47.11
CA MET A 1 -35.65 -34.43 46.04
C MET A 1 -34.36 -33.62 45.90
N TRP A 2 -33.27 -34.16 45.33
CA TRP A 2 -32.85 -34.09 43.91
C TRP A 2 -32.96 -32.70 43.28
N GLY A 3 -31.89 -31.92 43.39
CA GLY A 3 -31.65 -30.72 42.59
C GLY A 3 -30.99 -31.09 41.27
N LEU A 4 -31.48 -30.53 40.16
CA LEU A 4 -30.86 -30.66 38.85
C LEU A 4 -30.01 -29.43 38.55
N ALA A 5 -28.70 -29.65 38.49
CA ALA A 5 -27.75 -28.79 37.79
C ALA A 5 -27.82 -29.12 36.29
N CYS A 6 -27.94 -28.11 35.43
CA CYS A 6 -27.74 -28.27 34.00
C CYS A 6 -26.23 -28.40 33.71
N MET A 7 -25.76 -29.63 33.52
CA MET A 7 -24.48 -29.94 32.89
C MET A 7 -24.61 -29.75 31.38
N GLY A 8 -23.92 -28.76 30.83
CA GLY A 8 -23.60 -28.70 29.40
C GLY A 8 -22.34 -29.50 29.13
N ILE A 9 -22.43 -30.52 28.27
CA ILE A 9 -21.28 -31.29 27.79
C ILE A 9 -20.63 -30.48 26.66
N ALA A 10 -19.43 -29.94 26.91
CA ALA A 10 -18.57 -29.38 25.87
C ALA A 10 -17.61 -30.47 25.40
N HIS A 11 -17.72 -30.86 24.13
CA HIS A 11 -16.71 -31.67 23.47
C HIS A 11 -15.48 -30.80 23.19
N ALA A 12 -14.35 -31.11 23.84
CA ALA A 12 -13.05 -30.55 23.52
C ALA A 12 -12.47 -31.29 22.31
N TYR A 13 -12.23 -30.56 21.22
CA TYR A 13 -11.33 -31.01 20.15
C TYR A 13 -10.00 -30.28 20.34
N GLU A 14 -9.06 -30.92 21.02
CA GLU A 14 -7.68 -30.45 21.11
C GLU A 14 -6.94 -30.80 19.81
N ARG A 15 -6.52 -29.76 19.08
CA ARG A 15 -5.39 -29.87 18.17
C ARG A 15 -4.36 -28.85 18.60
N GLU A 16 -3.29 -29.34 19.22
CA GLU A 16 -2.12 -28.56 19.61
C GLU A 16 -1.63 -27.74 18.42
N THR A 17 -1.67 -26.42 18.57
CA THR A 17 -0.77 -25.51 17.84
C THR A 17 -0.22 -24.52 18.85
N MET A 18 1.11 -24.51 18.90
CA MET A 18 1.95 -23.72 19.78
C MET A 18 1.52 -22.25 19.83
N GLY A 19 1.02 -21.85 20.99
CA GLY A 19 1.42 -20.64 21.71
C GLY A 19 1.29 -19.29 21.00
N TYR A 20 0.09 -18.74 20.92
CA TYR A 20 -0.12 -17.30 21.12
C TYR A 20 -1.42 -17.07 21.92
N ARG A 21 -1.28 -16.60 23.16
CA ARG A 21 -2.43 -16.17 23.99
C ARG A 21 -2.94 -14.85 23.45
N VAL A 22 -4.02 -14.88 22.66
CA VAL A 22 -4.79 -13.67 22.33
C VAL A 22 -5.70 -13.37 23.53
N VAL A 23 -5.33 -12.36 24.31
CA VAL A 23 -6.21 -11.79 25.34
C VAL A 23 -7.20 -10.88 24.64
N LEU A 24 -8.40 -11.40 24.35
CA LEU A 24 -9.51 -10.61 23.85
C LEU A 24 -10.14 -9.85 25.04
N ALA A 25 -9.70 -8.61 25.29
CA ALA A 25 -10.35 -7.74 26.25
C ALA A 25 -11.63 -7.15 25.62
N VAL A 26 -12.78 -7.77 25.91
CA VAL A 26 -14.09 -7.20 25.59
C VAL A 26 -14.37 -6.09 26.60
N MET A 27 -14.17 -4.82 26.19
CA MET A 27 -14.63 -3.68 26.98
C MET A 27 -16.15 -3.53 26.80
N ALA A 28 -16.91 -3.98 27.80
CA ALA A 28 -18.32 -3.67 27.94
C ALA A 28 -18.47 -2.19 28.33
N GLY A 29 -18.95 -1.37 27.40
CA GLY A 29 -19.25 0.05 27.64
C GLY A 29 -20.46 0.21 28.53
N GLY A 30 -20.24 0.63 29.78
CA GLY A 30 -21.28 1.20 30.65
C GLY A 30 -21.46 2.69 30.35
N LEU A 31 -22.70 3.10 30.07
CA LEU A 31 -23.11 4.51 30.04
C LEU A 31 -23.08 5.08 31.47
N ALA A 32 -22.33 6.16 31.68
CA ALA A 32 -22.48 7.02 32.84
C ALA A 32 -22.42 8.49 32.41
N CYS A 33 -23.47 9.22 32.76
CA CYS A 33 -23.63 10.66 32.56
C CYS A 33 -22.80 11.48 33.57
N ASN A 34 -22.53 12.73 33.15
CA ASN A 34 -22.11 13.93 33.90
C ASN A 34 -20.61 14.25 33.97
N GLY A 35 -20.26 15.42 33.42
CA GLY A 35 -19.01 16.13 33.71
C GLY A 35 -18.60 17.10 32.60
N LEU A 36 -19.04 18.37 32.68
CA LEU A 36 -18.46 19.47 31.91
C LEU A 36 -17.01 19.72 32.38
N ALA A 37 -16.05 19.72 31.46
CA ALA A 37 -14.97 20.72 31.34
C ALA A 37 -13.91 20.25 30.34
N GLY A 38 -13.37 21.21 29.57
CA GLY A 38 -12.08 21.06 28.90
C GLY A 38 -12.17 20.85 27.40
N GLY A 39 -11.97 21.93 26.66
CA GLY A 39 -11.96 21.91 25.20
C GLY A 39 -10.87 21.02 24.62
N ALA A 40 -11.25 20.28 23.59
CA ALA A 40 -10.35 19.85 22.54
C ALA A 40 -11.12 19.98 21.22
N ARG A 41 -10.78 21.00 20.44
CA ARG A 41 -11.10 21.01 19.01
C ARG A 41 -10.34 19.82 18.43
N ALA A 42 -10.99 18.68 18.29
CA ALA A 42 -10.51 17.59 17.47
C ALA A 42 -10.50 18.10 16.03
N ALA A 43 -9.33 18.60 15.59
CA ALA A 43 -9.05 18.71 14.17
C ALA A 43 -9.12 17.28 13.64
N LEU A 44 -10.22 16.95 12.97
CA LEU A 44 -10.30 15.77 12.12
C LEU A 44 -9.21 15.94 11.07
N ALA A 45 -8.04 15.36 11.33
CA ALA A 45 -7.06 15.09 10.32
C ALA A 45 -7.78 14.18 9.31
N GLN A 46 -8.28 14.77 8.23
CA GLN A 46 -8.70 14.02 7.07
C GLN A 46 -7.47 13.25 6.62
N GLU A 47 -7.44 11.94 6.89
CA GLU A 47 -6.53 11.07 6.17
C GLU A 47 -6.75 11.33 4.68
N PRO A 48 -5.71 11.65 3.91
CA PRO A 48 -5.87 11.83 2.48
C PRO A 48 -6.50 10.55 1.94
N ALA A 49 -7.67 10.69 1.33
CA ALA A 49 -8.39 9.58 0.73
C ALA A 49 -7.40 8.78 -0.12
N SER A 50 -7.27 7.49 0.17
CA SER A 50 -6.46 6.60 -0.65
C SER A 50 -6.86 6.83 -2.11
N PRO A 51 -5.91 7.11 -3.02
CA PRO A 51 -6.24 7.32 -4.41
C PRO A 51 -7.08 6.14 -4.89
N ALA A 52 -8.18 6.42 -5.60
CA ALA A 52 -8.95 5.39 -6.27
C ALA A 52 -7.99 4.50 -7.06
N ALA A 53 -8.25 3.18 -7.09
CA ALA A 53 -7.35 2.22 -7.70
C ALA A 53 -7.13 2.57 -9.18
N HIS A 54 -6.02 3.24 -9.47
CA HIS A 54 -5.58 3.56 -10.82
C HIS A 54 -5.39 2.25 -11.56
N VAL A 55 -6.15 2.03 -12.63
CA VAL A 55 -5.98 0.85 -13.49
C VAL A 55 -4.85 1.17 -14.45
N ALA A 56 -3.77 0.39 -14.40
CA ALA A 56 -2.65 0.61 -15.30
C ALA A 56 -3.10 0.51 -16.76
N ALA A 57 -2.86 1.55 -17.53
CA ALA A 57 -3.46 1.69 -18.86
C ALA A 57 -2.43 1.92 -19.97
N ASN A 58 -1.28 2.55 -19.68
CA ASN A 58 -0.24 2.82 -20.67
C ASN A 58 1.15 2.49 -20.11
N LEU A 59 1.44 1.19 -20.05
CA LEU A 59 2.67 0.68 -19.46
C LEU A 59 3.84 0.75 -20.43
N GLN A 60 4.90 1.44 -20.02
CA GLN A 60 6.20 1.38 -20.64
C GLN A 60 7.14 0.51 -19.82
N LYS A 61 7.69 -0.53 -20.44
CA LYS A 61 8.72 -1.39 -19.84
C LYS A 61 10.02 -0.60 -19.67
N LEU A 62 10.62 -0.73 -18.50
CA LEU A 62 11.89 -0.11 -18.15
C LEU A 62 13.05 -1.08 -18.40
N PRO A 63 14.28 -0.57 -18.61
CA PRO A 63 15.46 -1.40 -18.69
C PRO A 63 15.58 -2.33 -17.48
N PRO A 64 16.02 -3.59 -17.66
CA PRO A 64 16.10 -4.56 -16.58
C PRO A 64 17.12 -4.10 -15.54
N TYR A 65 16.69 -4.01 -14.27
CA TYR A 65 17.58 -3.72 -13.15
C TYR A 65 17.86 -4.95 -12.28
N GLN A 66 16.83 -5.74 -11.97
CA GLN A 66 16.96 -6.99 -11.21
C GLN A 66 16.68 -8.19 -12.12
N ASN A 67 17.40 -9.29 -11.89
CA ASN A 67 17.12 -10.54 -12.57
C ASN A 67 15.72 -11.04 -12.15
N LYS A 68 14.92 -11.50 -13.13
CA LYS A 68 13.58 -12.09 -12.94
C LYS A 68 12.49 -11.14 -12.45
N VAL A 69 12.74 -9.84 -12.48
CA VAL A 69 11.74 -8.81 -12.20
C VAL A 69 11.68 -7.87 -13.40
N ASN A 70 10.51 -7.76 -14.01
CA ASN A 70 10.24 -6.79 -15.05
C ASN A 70 9.65 -5.52 -14.41
N GLU A 71 10.16 -4.36 -14.81
CA GLU A 71 9.73 -3.09 -14.25
C GLU A 71 9.02 -2.25 -15.29
N TYR A 72 7.97 -1.55 -14.88
CA TYR A 72 7.15 -0.73 -15.76
C TYR A 72 6.82 0.60 -15.10
N ILE A 73 6.69 1.64 -15.90
CA ILE A 73 6.05 2.90 -15.52
C ILE A 73 4.75 3.05 -16.29
N ASP A 74 3.68 3.46 -15.60
CA ASP A 74 2.44 3.82 -16.29
C ASP A 74 2.44 5.29 -16.68
N LEU A 75 2.58 5.54 -17.98
CA LEU A 75 2.62 6.88 -18.57
C LEU A 75 1.30 7.63 -18.35
N ALA A 76 0.16 6.93 -18.31
CA ALA A 76 -1.14 7.57 -18.08
C ALA A 76 -1.30 8.11 -16.65
N SER A 77 -0.48 7.62 -15.71
CA SER A 77 -0.50 8.06 -14.32
C SER A 77 0.44 9.25 -14.04
N VAL A 78 1.26 9.64 -15.01
CA VAL A 78 2.26 10.69 -14.83
C VAL A 78 1.57 12.05 -14.68
N GLN A 79 1.82 12.73 -13.55
CA GLN A 79 1.33 14.09 -13.31
C GLN A 79 2.44 14.99 -12.77
N ALA A 80 2.87 15.96 -13.57
CA ALA A 80 3.84 16.95 -13.15
C ALA A 80 3.16 18.11 -12.39
N ARG A 81 3.78 18.55 -11.28
CA ARG A 81 3.37 19.69 -10.46
C ARG A 81 4.60 20.44 -9.96
N GLY A 82 4.92 21.55 -10.62
CA GLY A 82 6.13 22.33 -10.30
C GLY A 82 7.39 21.50 -10.49
N THR A 83 8.22 21.40 -9.45
CA THR A 83 9.46 20.59 -9.45
C THR A 83 9.25 19.13 -9.07
N HIS A 84 7.99 18.66 -9.03
CA HIS A 84 7.67 17.28 -8.67
C HIS A 84 6.86 16.60 -9.78
N SER A 85 6.96 15.28 -9.86
CA SER A 85 6.13 14.47 -10.76
C SER A 85 5.69 13.19 -10.06
N SER A 86 4.39 12.90 -10.07
CA SER A 86 3.88 11.62 -9.57
C SER A 86 3.76 10.61 -10.69
N ALA A 87 4.00 9.33 -10.40
CA ALA A 87 3.78 8.23 -11.34
C ALA A 87 3.46 6.93 -10.61
N THR A 88 2.89 5.97 -11.34
CA THR A 88 2.74 4.58 -10.92
C THR A 88 3.87 3.77 -11.52
N PHE A 89 4.61 3.09 -10.65
CA PHE A 89 5.66 2.14 -10.98
C PHE A 89 5.21 0.72 -10.63
N ILE A 90 5.54 -0.26 -11.46
CA ILE A 90 5.11 -1.64 -11.30
C ILE A 90 6.33 -2.56 -11.36
N GLN A 91 6.44 -3.45 -10.38
CA GLN A 91 7.34 -4.60 -10.42
C GLN A 91 6.51 -5.84 -10.71
N ASP A 92 6.89 -6.57 -11.74
CA ASP A 92 6.22 -7.75 -12.26
C ASP A 92 7.18 -8.93 -12.16
N PHE A 93 6.74 -9.98 -11.46
CA PHE A 93 7.59 -11.10 -11.10
C PHE A 93 7.38 -12.25 -12.08
N ASP A 94 8.47 -12.81 -12.59
CA ASP A 94 8.40 -13.97 -13.49
C ASP A 94 8.15 -15.29 -12.73
N GLU A 95 8.39 -15.29 -11.42
CA GLU A 95 8.24 -16.44 -10.53
C GLU A 95 7.04 -16.28 -9.58
N ASP A 96 6.51 -17.41 -9.10
CA ASP A 96 5.41 -17.43 -8.15
C ASP A 96 5.83 -16.78 -6.81
N MET A 97 5.21 -15.65 -6.48
CA MET A 97 5.43 -14.97 -5.21
C MET A 97 4.23 -15.22 -4.27
N ILE A 98 4.48 -15.28 -2.96
CA ILE A 98 3.42 -15.49 -1.95
C ILE A 98 3.45 -14.37 -0.91
N ARG A 99 2.28 -13.79 -0.61
CA ARG A 99 2.10 -12.80 0.46
C ARG A 99 0.82 -13.09 1.23
N HIS A 100 0.92 -13.19 2.56
CA HIS A 100 -0.20 -13.57 3.44
C HIS A 100 -0.90 -14.88 3.04
N GLY A 101 -0.14 -15.85 2.52
CA GLY A 101 -0.67 -17.14 2.05
C GLY A 101 -1.40 -17.09 0.71
N LEU A 102 -1.41 -15.94 0.04
CA LEU A 102 -2.01 -15.76 -1.29
C LEU A 102 -0.91 -15.54 -2.34
N PRO A 103 -1.00 -16.19 -3.51
CA PRO A 103 -0.07 -15.95 -4.60
C PRO A 103 -0.27 -14.55 -5.19
N PHE A 104 0.81 -13.91 -5.61
CA PHE A 104 0.78 -12.63 -6.32
C PHE A 104 1.79 -12.62 -7.45
N ALA A 105 1.54 -11.78 -8.46
CA ALA A 105 2.38 -11.69 -9.65
C ALA A 105 2.99 -10.30 -9.85
N SER A 106 2.46 -9.27 -9.18
CA SER A 106 3.02 -7.92 -9.30
C SER A 106 2.78 -7.05 -8.07
N VAL A 107 3.56 -5.97 -7.99
CA VAL A 107 3.48 -4.92 -6.99
C VAL A 107 3.38 -3.57 -7.69
N ARG A 108 2.48 -2.71 -7.21
CA ARG A 108 2.34 -1.32 -7.65
C ARG A 108 2.81 -0.35 -6.57
N PHE A 109 3.59 0.62 -6.99
CA PHE A 109 4.01 1.77 -6.21
C PHE A 109 3.42 3.03 -6.83
N SER A 110 2.76 3.87 -6.04
CA SER A 110 2.56 5.27 -6.41
C SER A 110 3.69 6.06 -5.79
N VAL A 111 4.45 6.79 -6.60
CA VAL A 111 5.63 7.55 -6.18
C VAL A 111 5.50 9.00 -6.60
N VAL A 112 6.11 9.89 -5.84
CA VAL A 112 6.33 11.29 -6.20
C VAL A 112 7.84 11.49 -6.30
N TYR A 113 8.32 11.80 -7.49
CA TYR A 113 9.69 12.20 -7.74
C TYR A 113 9.86 13.68 -7.49
N ASN A 114 10.94 14.05 -6.81
CA ASN A 114 11.49 15.39 -6.89
C ASN A 114 12.32 15.45 -8.18
N CYS A 115 11.93 16.30 -9.12
CA CYS A 115 12.59 16.44 -10.42
C CYS A 115 13.78 17.41 -10.36
N ALA A 116 13.85 18.27 -9.33
CA ALA A 116 15.00 19.14 -9.08
C ALA A 116 16.08 18.46 -8.22
N GLY A 117 15.69 17.55 -7.34
CA GLY A 117 16.57 16.66 -6.57
C GLY A 117 16.66 15.26 -7.18
N ASP A 118 17.53 14.40 -6.65
CA ASP A 118 17.57 12.96 -7.00
C ASP A 118 16.85 12.14 -5.91
N THR A 119 15.68 12.61 -5.49
CA THR A 119 14.87 12.00 -4.42
C THR A 119 13.47 11.65 -4.89
N TYR A 120 12.85 10.71 -4.19
CA TYR A 120 11.46 10.33 -4.37
C TYR A 120 10.80 9.98 -3.04
N ARG A 121 9.49 9.94 -3.04
CA ARG A 121 8.67 9.45 -1.92
C ARG A 121 7.65 8.46 -2.42
N THR A 122 7.56 7.31 -1.78
CA THR A 122 6.44 6.37 -2.00
C THR A 122 5.20 6.90 -1.30
N MET A 123 4.09 6.95 -2.02
CA MET A 123 2.78 7.38 -1.53
C MET A 123 1.86 6.21 -1.25
N ALA A 124 1.96 5.15 -2.07
CA ALA A 124 1.20 3.93 -1.89
C ALA A 124 2.01 2.72 -2.36
N TYR A 125 1.76 1.58 -1.73
CA TYR A 125 2.26 0.27 -2.11
C TYR A 125 1.08 -0.69 -2.09
N SER A 126 0.92 -1.48 -3.15
CA SER A 126 -0.11 -2.53 -3.18
C SER A 126 0.37 -3.77 -3.95
N THR A 127 -0.02 -4.95 -3.47
CA THR A 127 0.27 -6.25 -4.10
C THR A 127 -0.95 -6.73 -4.88
N TRP A 128 -0.72 -7.30 -6.06
CA TRP A 128 -1.76 -7.68 -7.02
C TRP A 128 -1.61 -9.12 -7.48
N SER A 129 -2.75 -9.80 -7.62
CA SER A 129 -2.80 -11.22 -7.99
C SER A 129 -2.34 -11.49 -9.42
N GLY A 130 -2.51 -10.52 -10.33
CA GLY A 130 -2.15 -10.63 -11.74
C GLY A 130 -0.88 -9.88 -12.09
N HIS A 131 -0.33 -10.20 -13.26
CA HIS A 131 0.83 -9.49 -13.80
C HIS A 131 0.51 -8.04 -14.14
N MET A 132 1.54 -7.18 -14.17
CA MET A 132 1.42 -5.78 -14.58
C MET A 132 0.39 -4.97 -13.75
N GLY A 133 0.19 -5.38 -12.49
CA GLY A 133 -0.77 -4.81 -11.55
C GLY A 133 -2.23 -5.13 -11.83
N THR A 134 -2.51 -6.15 -12.62
CA THR A 134 -3.89 -6.56 -12.94
C THR A 134 -4.45 -7.56 -11.91
N GLY A 135 -5.69 -8.02 -12.10
CA GLY A 135 -6.36 -8.91 -11.17
C GLY A 135 -6.90 -8.19 -9.94
N HIS A 136 -6.98 -8.90 -8.81
CA HIS A 136 -7.47 -8.31 -7.56
C HIS A 136 -6.31 -7.85 -6.67
N ARG A 137 -6.54 -6.76 -5.94
CA ARG A 137 -5.61 -6.26 -4.93
C ARG A 137 -5.63 -7.20 -3.74
N ILE A 138 -4.45 -7.69 -3.34
CA ILE A 138 -4.29 -8.65 -2.25
C ILE A 138 -4.10 -7.93 -0.93
N ALA A 139 -3.15 -7.00 -0.88
CA ALA A 139 -2.81 -6.27 0.34
C ALA A 139 -2.04 -5.00 0.05
N ASP A 140 -2.15 -4.06 0.98
CA ASP A 140 -1.26 -2.91 1.04
C ASP A 140 0.01 -3.22 1.80
N GLY A 141 1.07 -2.52 1.43
CA GLY A 141 2.36 -2.65 2.08
C GLY A 141 2.67 -1.42 2.90
N PRO A 142 3.64 -1.53 3.81
CA PRO A 142 4.12 -0.37 4.52
C PRO A 142 4.70 0.64 3.53
N VAL A 143 4.28 1.90 3.67
CA VAL A 143 4.83 3.01 2.90
C VAL A 143 5.93 3.67 3.73
N PRO A 144 7.19 3.71 3.26
CA PRO A 144 8.28 4.39 3.95
C PRO A 144 7.95 5.86 4.22
N ARG A 145 8.34 6.36 5.39
CA ARG A 145 8.21 7.78 5.73
C ARG A 145 9.40 8.56 5.20
N GLY A 146 9.14 9.77 4.69
CA GLY A 146 10.17 10.70 4.23
C GLY A 146 10.53 10.55 2.74
N GLU A 147 11.47 11.37 2.30
CA GLU A 147 12.09 11.26 0.98
C GLU A 147 13.27 10.29 1.03
N MET A 148 13.48 9.58 -0.07
CA MET A 148 14.56 8.63 -0.27
C MET A 148 15.33 8.99 -1.54
N THR A 149 16.63 8.70 -1.58
CA THR A 149 17.41 8.83 -2.82
C THR A 149 16.89 7.85 -3.86
N VAL A 150 16.83 8.29 -5.11
CA VAL A 150 16.39 7.46 -6.24
C VAL A 150 17.44 6.36 -6.47
N ASP A 151 17.04 5.12 -6.21
CA ASP A 151 17.85 3.95 -6.52
C ASP A 151 17.85 3.68 -8.04
N PRO A 152 18.80 2.88 -8.56
CA PRO A 152 18.93 2.71 -10.01
C PRO A 152 17.69 2.14 -10.70
N SER A 153 16.84 1.33 -10.03
CA SER A 153 15.60 0.79 -10.63
C SER A 153 14.60 1.89 -11.00
N LEU A 154 14.60 2.96 -10.19
CA LEU A 154 13.68 4.07 -10.35
C LEU A 154 14.25 5.22 -11.18
N ARG A 155 15.53 5.17 -11.58
CA ARG A 155 16.16 6.26 -12.34
C ARG A 155 15.53 6.46 -13.71
N ASP A 156 15.28 5.38 -14.44
CA ASP A 156 14.65 5.47 -15.76
C ASP A 156 13.18 5.90 -15.64
N GLY A 157 12.47 5.39 -14.64
CA GLY A 157 11.12 5.84 -14.30
C GLY A 157 11.08 7.34 -13.97
N ARG A 158 12.00 7.82 -13.13
CA ARG A 158 12.16 9.25 -12.83
C ARG A 158 12.46 10.07 -14.07
N ARG A 159 13.40 9.63 -14.92
CA ARG A 159 13.75 10.33 -16.16
C ARG A 159 12.52 10.52 -17.05
N ILE A 160 11.68 9.49 -17.15
CA ILE A 160 10.43 9.55 -17.92
C ILE A 160 9.41 10.47 -17.24
N ALA A 161 9.14 10.29 -15.94
CA ALA A 161 8.15 11.07 -15.20
C ALA A 161 8.51 12.56 -15.09
N CYS A 162 9.79 12.88 -14.98
CA CYS A 162 10.34 14.23 -14.92
C CYS A 162 10.73 14.80 -16.29
N GLY A 163 10.59 14.00 -17.36
CA GLY A 163 10.80 14.46 -18.73
C GLY A 163 9.87 15.63 -19.03
N LYS A 164 10.44 16.76 -19.45
CA LYS A 164 9.72 17.97 -19.86
C LYS A 164 8.58 17.61 -20.84
N ASN A 165 7.38 18.17 -20.68
CA ASN A 165 7.07 19.56 -21.02
C ASN A 165 6.60 20.43 -19.84
N PRO A 166 7.37 21.47 -19.46
CA PRO A 166 6.81 22.63 -18.76
C PRO A 166 6.36 23.72 -19.74
N HIS A 167 6.96 23.86 -20.92
CA HIS A 167 6.51 24.76 -22.00
C HIS A 167 7.17 24.32 -23.30
N GLY A 168 6.38 24.12 -24.36
CA GLY A 168 6.88 24.20 -25.73
C GLY A 168 7.18 25.66 -26.04
N GLY A 169 8.46 25.97 -26.24
CA GLY A 169 8.96 27.26 -26.70
C GLY A 169 10.31 27.02 -27.37
N GLU A 170 10.53 27.72 -28.47
CA GLU A 170 11.47 27.48 -29.59
C GLU A 170 10.82 26.55 -30.64
N GLU A 171 10.30 27.05 -31.77
CA GLU A 171 10.67 28.21 -32.61
C GLU A 171 9.44 28.92 -33.21
#